data_AF-A0A124IHR0-F1
#
_entry.id   AF-A0A124IHR0-F1
#
_cell.length_a   1.000
_cell.length_b   1.000
_cell.length_c   1.000
_cell.angle_alpha   90.00
_cell.angle_beta   90.00
_cell.angle_gamma   90.00
#
_symmetry.space_group_name_H-M   'P 1'
#
loop_
_entity.id
_entity.type
_entity.pdbx_description
1 polymer ?
#
loop_
_entity_poly.entity_id
_entity_poly.type
_entity_poly.pdbx_seq_one_letter_code
_entity_poly.pdbx_strand_id
1 'polypeptide(L)'
;MPGHAPDALALAALAWILEDDERAQRLLALTGLEPAMLRGALGESSTHVAVLEFLANHEPDLIRAAEALTVTPEDLIAAMEHLRR
;
A
#
# COMPACT_ATOMS: atom_id res chain seq x y z
N MET A 1 6.39 -14.81 -13.11
CA MET A 1 5.15 -15.12 -12.38
C MET A 1 4.05 -14.23 -12.93
N PRO A 2 2.80 -14.67 -13.14
CA PRO A 2 1.70 -13.73 -13.40
C PRO A 2 1.36 -13.09 -12.05
N GLY A 3 2.21 -12.20 -11.56
CA GLY A 3 2.21 -11.82 -10.15
C GLY A 3 1.45 -10.52 -9.93
N HIS A 4 0.13 -10.60 -9.79
CA HIS A 4 -0.83 -9.53 -9.42
C HIS A 4 -0.77 -8.21 -10.22
N ALA A 5 -1.93 -7.68 -10.60
CA ALA A 5 -1.97 -6.31 -11.11
C ALA A 5 -1.40 -5.36 -10.04
N PRO A 6 -0.59 -4.34 -10.40
CA PRO A 6 0.09 -3.51 -9.42
C PRO A 6 -0.90 -2.74 -8.53
N ASP A 7 -2.05 -2.35 -9.09
CA ASP A 7 -3.21 -1.82 -8.37
C ASP A 7 -3.79 -2.83 -7.36
N ALA A 8 -3.97 -4.10 -7.76
CA ALA A 8 -4.44 -5.15 -6.86
C ALA A 8 -3.48 -5.39 -5.68
N LEU A 9 -2.17 -5.31 -5.93
CA LEU A 9 -1.16 -5.46 -4.88
C LEU A 9 -1.19 -4.28 -3.90
N ALA A 10 -1.35 -3.05 -4.40
CA ALA A 10 -1.52 -1.86 -3.57
C ALA A 10 -2.80 -1.92 -2.73
N LEU A 11 -3.91 -2.41 -3.29
CA LEU A 11 -5.17 -2.60 -2.56
C LEU A 11 -5.05 -3.67 -1.48
N ALA A 12 -4.33 -4.76 -1.73
CA ALA A 12 -4.07 -5.79 -0.73
C ALA A 12 -3.19 -5.26 0.41
N ALA A 13 -2.16 -4.48 0.07
CA ALA A 13 -1.34 -3.76 1.05
C ALA A 13 -2.15 -2.76 1.88
N LEU A 14 -3.07 -2.02 1.25
CA LEU A 14 -3.98 -1.12 1.95
C LEU A 14 -4.88 -1.89 2.93
N ALA A 15 -5.45 -3.01 2.51
CA ALA A 15 -6.26 -3.85 3.39
C ALA A 15 -5.45 -4.29 4.62
N TRP A 16 -4.21 -4.76 4.41
CA TRP A 16 -3.31 -5.15 5.51
C TRP A 16 -3.01 -4.00 6.47
N ILE A 17 -2.79 -2.78 5.97
CA ILE A 17 -2.61 -1.57 6.80
C ILE A 17 -3.85 -1.26 7.64
N LEU A 18 -5.03 -1.39 7.04
CA LEU A 18 -6.32 -1.07 7.67
C LEU A 18 -6.78 -2.11 8.70
N GLU A 19 -6.16 -3.30 8.74
CA GLU A 19 -6.39 -4.29 9.80
C GLU A 19 -5.86 -3.86 11.17
N ASP A 20 -5.10 -2.77 11.24
CA ASP A 20 -4.45 -2.27 12.45
C ASP A 20 -4.61 -0.75 12.57
N ASP A 21 -5.24 -0.33 13.66
CA ASP A 21 -5.58 1.06 13.89
C ASP A 21 -4.35 1.98 13.93
N GLU A 22 -3.20 1.52 14.44
CA GLU A 22 -1.97 2.33 14.49
C GLU A 22 -1.37 2.52 13.10
N ARG A 23 -1.35 1.46 12.28
CA ARG A 23 -0.92 1.52 10.87
C ARG A 23 -1.85 2.41 10.05
N ALA A 24 -3.16 2.25 10.20
CA ALA A 24 -4.17 3.07 9.55
C ALA A 24 -4.05 4.56 9.91
N GLN A 25 -3.92 4.88 11.21
CA GLN A 25 -3.75 6.27 11.67
C GLN A 25 -2.47 6.89 11.10
N ARG A 26 -1.35 6.15 11.07
CA ARG A 26 -0.10 6.65 10.47
C ARG A 26 -0.24 6.93 8.98
N LEU A 27 -0.89 6.03 8.22
CA LEU A 27 -1.14 6.23 6.79
C LEU A 27 -1.97 7.50 6.55
N LEU A 28 -3.06 7.68 7.28
CA LEU A 28 -3.93 8.85 7.13
C LEU A 28 -3.21 10.14 7.52
N ALA A 29 -2.42 10.12 8.59
CA ALA A 29 -1.61 11.27 9.01
C ALA A 29 -0.55 11.67 7.97
N LEU A 30 0.07 10.70 7.29
CA LEU A 30 1.09 10.95 6.27
C LEU A 30 0.50 11.37 4.92
N THR A 31 -0.64 10.80 4.54
CA THR A 31 -1.31 11.11 3.26
C THR A 31 -2.22 12.33 3.33
N GLY A 32 -2.60 12.76 4.54
CA GLY A 32 -3.62 13.79 4.77
C GLY A 32 -5.03 13.35 4.37
N LEU A 33 -5.24 12.06 4.11
CA LEU A 33 -6.53 11.51 3.74
C LEU A 33 -7.41 11.31 4.97
N GLU A 34 -8.69 11.60 4.82
CA GLU A 34 -9.73 11.24 5.78
C GLU A 34 -10.34 9.88 5.39
N PRO A 35 -10.82 9.06 6.34
CA PRO A 35 -11.42 7.75 6.05
C PRO A 35 -12.59 7.81 5.04
N ALA A 36 -13.35 8.91 5.07
CA ALA A 36 -14.45 9.13 4.12
C ALA A 36 -13.93 9.40 2.70
N MET A 37 -12.83 10.15 2.57
CA MET A 37 -12.20 10.46 1.27
C MET A 37 -11.44 9.26 0.71
N LEU A 38 -10.85 8.43 1.59
CA LEU A 38 -10.11 7.24 1.19
C LEU A 38 -10.95 6.31 0.30
N ARG A 39 -12.23 6.11 0.61
CA ARG A 39 -13.13 5.27 -0.20
C ARG A 39 -13.27 5.77 -1.65
N GLY A 40 -13.33 7.08 -1.85
CA GLY A 40 -13.37 7.68 -3.18
C GLY A 40 -12.03 7.60 -3.90
N ALA A 41 -10.94 7.59 -3.15
CA ALA A 41 -9.58 7.58 -3.66
C ALA A 41 -9.03 6.17 -3.97
N LEU A 42 -9.77 5.09 -3.64
CA LEU A 42 -9.36 3.70 -3.88
C LEU A 42 -9.14 3.34 -5.36
N GLY A 43 -9.70 4.12 -6.29
CA GLY A 43 -9.51 3.90 -7.73
C GLY A 43 -8.31 4.66 -8.30
N GLU A 44 -7.68 5.53 -7.53
CA GLU A 44 -6.67 6.46 -8.02
C GLU A 44 -5.26 5.86 -7.90
N SER A 45 -4.50 5.86 -9.01
CA SER A 45 -3.11 5.39 -9.01
C SER A 45 -2.23 6.15 -8.01
N SER A 46 -2.51 7.44 -7.77
CA SER A 46 -1.80 8.24 -6.77
C SER A 46 -1.99 7.69 -5.34
N THR A 47 -3.19 7.21 -5.01
CA THR A 47 -3.47 6.55 -3.72
C THR A 47 -2.72 5.23 -3.62
N HIS A 48 -2.73 4.43 -4.69
CA HIS A 48 -1.99 3.16 -4.72
C HIS A 48 -0.48 3.37 -4.51
N VAL A 49 0.10 4.39 -5.15
CA VAL A 49 1.50 4.77 -4.95
C VAL A 49 1.74 5.20 -3.50
N ALA A 50 0.87 6.05 -2.94
CA ALA A 50 1.03 6.53 -1.56
C ALA A 50 0.99 5.39 -0.52
N VAL A 51 0.16 4.37 -0.74
CA VAL A 51 0.09 3.16 0.11
C VAL A 51 1.40 2.37 0.07
N LEU A 52 1.92 2.12 -1.13
CA LEU A 52 3.16 1.37 -1.28
C LEU A 52 4.37 2.17 -0.79
N GLU A 53 4.37 3.48 -1.00
CA GLU A 53 5.40 4.40 -0.48
C GLU A 53 5.39 4.47 1.05
N PHE A 54 4.20 4.44 1.68
CA PHE A 54 4.07 4.33 3.13
C PHE A 54 4.79 3.09 3.67
N LEU A 55 4.60 1.93 3.05
CA LEU A 55 5.30 0.70 3.42
C LEU A 55 6.80 0.82 3.14
N ALA A 56 7.19 1.32 1.96
CA ALA A 56 8.59 1.48 1.57
C ALA A 56 9.38 2.40 2.53
N ASN A 57 8.72 3.39 3.13
CA ASN A 57 9.32 4.28 4.13
C ASN A 57 9.51 3.64 5.51
N HIS A 58 8.98 2.42 5.74
CA HIS A 58 9.17 1.67 6.99
C HIS A 58 9.47 0.20 6.70
N GLU A 59 10.77 -0.13 6.59
CA GLU A 59 11.25 -1.49 6.27
C GLU A 59 10.61 -2.61 7.11
N PRO A 60 10.39 -2.46 8.45
CA PRO A 60 9.72 -3.49 9.24
C PRO A 60 8.25 -3.74 8.85
N ASP A 61 7.54 -2.71 8.37
CA ASP A 61 6.16 -2.85 7.90
C ASP A 61 6.14 -3.41 6.48
N LEU A 62 7.09 -3.00 5.63
CA LEU A 62 7.26 -3.55 4.28
C LEU A 62 7.47 -5.07 4.30
N ILE A 63 8.39 -5.56 5.15
CA ILE A 63 8.67 -6.99 5.27
C ILE A 63 7.44 -7.73 5.76
N ARG A 64 6.76 -7.24 6.81
CA ARG A 64 5.56 -7.89 7.35
C ARG A 64 4.39 -7.89 6.37
N ALA A 65 4.20 -6.81 5.61
CA ALA A 65 3.18 -6.74 4.58
C ALA A 65 3.49 -7.76 3.47
N ALA A 66 4.74 -7.84 3.00
CA ALA A 66 5.15 -8.81 2.00
C ALA A 66 4.93 -10.26 2.47
N GLU A 67 5.30 -10.57 3.71
CA GLU A 67 5.06 -11.88 4.34
C GLU A 67 3.55 -12.20 4.41
N ALA A 68 2.73 -11.28 4.89
CA ALA A 68 1.28 -11.47 5.00
C ALA A 68 0.60 -11.64 3.63
N LEU A 69 1.08 -10.93 2.62
CA LEU A 69 0.58 -11.00 1.25
C LEU A 69 1.18 -12.15 0.43
N THR A 70 2.11 -12.92 1.01
CA THR A 70 2.83 -14.02 0.33
C THR A 70 3.55 -13.54 -0.96
N VAL A 71 4.14 -12.34 -0.89
CA VAL A 71 4.96 -11.74 -1.95
C VAL A 71 6.34 -11.36 -1.40
N THR A 72 7.24 -10.91 -2.26
CA THR A 72 8.50 -10.32 -1.80
C THR A 72 8.35 -8.81 -1.57
N PRO A 73 9.17 -8.20 -0.68
CA PRO A 73 9.26 -6.74 -0.58
C PRO A 73 9.58 -6.09 -1.94
N GLU A 74 10.40 -6.75 -2.76
CA GLU A 74 10.78 -6.30 -4.10
C GLU A 74 9.57 -6.22 -5.04
N ASP A 75 8.60 -7.13 -4.92
CA ASP A 75 7.35 -7.09 -5.70
C ASP A 75 6.51 -5.84 -5.36
N LEU A 76 6.45 -5.46 -4.07
CA LEU A 76 5.74 -4.25 -3.64
C LEU A 76 6.41 -2.98 -4.19
N ILE A 77 7.74 -2.93 -4.17
CA ILE A 77 8.50 -1.81 -4.74
C ILE A 77 8.34 -1.77 -6.27
N ALA A 78 8.41 -2.91 -6.95
CA ALA A 78 8.21 -2.98 -8.38
C ALA A 78 6.81 -2.53 -8.80
N ALA A 79 5.77 -2.87 -8.04
CA ALA A 79 4.41 -2.40 -8.27
C ALA A 79 4.30 -0.87 -8.11
N MET A 80 4.94 -0.30 -7.07
CA MET A 80 4.98 1.15 -6.85
C MET A 80 5.62 1.87 -8.03
N GLU A 81 6.79 1.40 -8.47
CA GLU A 81 7.52 2.00 -9.60
C GLU A 81 6.73 1.87 -10.91
N HIS A 82 5.94 0.81 -11.08
CA HIS A 82 5.04 0.66 -12.22
C HIS A 82 3.92 1.69 -12.21
N LEU A 83 3.31 1.94 -11.04
CA LEU A 83 2.19 2.88 -10.87
C LEU A 83 2.61 4.35 -10.93
N ARG A 84 3.88 4.65 -10.70
CA ARG A 84 4.44 6.01 -10.81
C ARG A 84 4.68 6.49 -12.23
N ARG A 85 4.71 5.56 -13.20
CA ARG A 85 5.09 5.82 -14.59
C ARG A 85 3.87 6.18 -15.44
#